data_AF-A0A919T9A9-F1
#
_entry.id   AF-A0A919T9A9-F1
#
_cell.length_a   1.000
_cell.length_b   1.000
_cell.length_c   1.000
_cell.angle_alpha   90.00
_cell.angle_beta   90.00
_cell.angle_gamma   90.00
#
_symmetry.space_group_name_H-M   'P 1'
#
loop_
_entity.id
_entity.type
_entity.pdbx_description
1 polymer ?
#
loop_
_entity_poly.entity_id
_entity_poly.type
_entity_poly.pdbx_seq_one_letter_code
_entity_poly.pdbx_strand_id
1 'polypeptide(L)'
;MLTQALAAAGFYRLFREKAPVAAAGIAAFGLVNAVVVLGSAALLATAAEVADRPFGDAATTVQLLYLVSGHLWTAGGIFFGLWLIPMGQAVLTTGWMPRPLGWILIAGGVGYAVSAFVPSDLLAVPASIGEFWMVGYLLVKGVRN
;
A
#
# COMPACT_ATOMS: atom_id res chain seq x y z
N MET A 1 -9.94 -0.39 -1.01
CA MET A 1 -9.56 -0.68 -2.41
C MET A 1 -9.76 0.52 -3.31
N LEU A 2 -10.96 1.11 -3.35
CA LEU A 2 -11.23 2.28 -4.18
C LEU A 2 -10.29 3.47 -3.87
N THR A 3 -10.09 3.79 -2.59
CA THR A 3 -9.20 4.87 -2.15
C THR A 3 -7.75 4.64 -2.58
N GLN A 4 -7.23 3.42 -2.41
CA GLN A 4 -5.88 3.04 -2.85
C GLN A 4 -5.71 3.18 -4.37
N ALA A 5 -6.68 2.70 -5.15
CA ALA A 5 -6.65 2.80 -6.61
C ALA A 5 -6.71 4.26 -7.09
N LEU A 6 -7.57 5.08 -6.47
CA LEU A 6 -7.65 6.50 -6.77
C LEU A 6 -6.38 7.25 -6.38
N ALA A 7 -5.77 6.93 -5.23
CA ALA A 7 -4.50 7.50 -4.81
C ALA A 7 -3.38 7.14 -5.80
N ALA A 8 -3.29 5.87 -6.21
CA ALA A 8 -2.33 5.39 -7.20
C ALA A 8 -2.47 6.14 -8.54
N ALA A 9 -3.69 6.32 -9.03
CA ALA A 9 -3.96 7.09 -10.24
C ALA A 9 -3.64 8.59 -10.05
N GLY A 10 -3.95 9.16 -8.88
CA GLY A 10 -3.65 10.55 -8.54
C GLY A 10 -2.14 10.84 -8.53
N PHE A 11 -1.36 9.99 -7.85
CA PHE A 11 0.10 10.11 -7.81
C PHE A 11 0.75 9.89 -9.17
N TYR A 12 0.22 8.97 -9.99
CA TYR A 12 0.66 8.83 -11.37
C TYR A 12 0.50 10.13 -12.14
N ARG A 13 -0.71 10.72 -12.10
CA ARG A 13 -1.00 11.99 -12.78
C ARG A 13 -0.12 13.13 -12.27
N LEU A 14 0.19 13.14 -10.98
CA LEU A 14 1.04 14.14 -10.35
C LEU A 14 2.48 14.04 -10.87
N PHE A 15 3.09 12.85 -10.84
CA PHE A 15 4.53 12.70 -11.08
C PHE A 15 4.91 12.33 -12.52
N ARG A 16 3.96 11.93 -13.38
CA ARG A 16 4.25 11.40 -14.73
C ARG A 16 5.11 12.31 -15.63
N GLU A 17 5.02 13.63 -15.46
CA GLU A 17 5.71 14.59 -16.33
C GLU A 17 7.19 14.73 -16.00
N LYS A 18 7.55 14.72 -14.70
CA LYS A 18 8.93 14.91 -14.23
C LYS A 18 9.62 13.63 -13.78
N ALA A 19 8.86 12.60 -13.40
CA ALA A 19 9.38 11.33 -12.90
C ALA A 19 8.52 10.15 -13.42
N PRO A 20 8.46 9.90 -14.74
CA PRO A 20 7.54 8.93 -15.34
C PRO A 20 7.71 7.49 -14.84
N VAL A 21 8.95 7.05 -14.64
CA VAL A 21 9.24 5.69 -14.14
C VAL A 21 8.77 5.55 -12.69
N ALA A 22 9.05 6.55 -11.84
CA ALA A 22 8.60 6.55 -10.46
C ALA A 22 7.07 6.63 -10.37
N ALA A 23 6.44 7.49 -11.18
CA ALA A 23 4.99 7.59 -11.28
C ALA A 23 4.35 6.25 -11.65
N ALA A 24 4.89 5.56 -12.66
CA ALA A 24 4.44 4.23 -13.06
C ALA A 24 4.63 3.19 -11.95
N GLY A 25 5.75 3.24 -11.23
CA GLY A 25 6.00 2.37 -10.08
C GLY A 25 4.98 2.56 -8.96
N ILE A 26 4.67 3.81 -8.58
CA ILE A 26 3.64 4.12 -7.57
C ILE A 26 2.28 3.53 -7.99
N ALA A 27 1.89 3.73 -9.26
CA ALA A 27 0.64 3.20 -9.78
C ALA A 27 0.61 1.68 -9.78
N ALA A 28 1.66 1.04 -10.29
CA ALA A 28 1.75 -0.41 -10.42
C ALA A 28 1.65 -1.08 -9.04
N PHE A 29 2.49 -0.68 -8.08
CA PHE A 29 2.47 -1.28 -6.74
C PHE A 29 1.18 -0.94 -5.98
N GLY A 30 0.66 0.28 -6.12
CA GLY A 30 -0.61 0.68 -5.51
C GLY A 30 -1.80 -0.12 -6.02
N LEU A 31 -1.88 -0.38 -7.33
CA LEU A 31 -2.96 -1.17 -7.94
C LEU A 31 -2.83 -2.66 -7.60
N VAL A 32 -1.62 -3.22 -7.63
CA VAL A 32 -1.41 -4.62 -7.23
C VAL A 32 -1.79 -4.82 -5.77
N ASN A 33 -1.38 -3.92 -4.87
CA ASN A 33 -1.82 -3.94 -3.47
C ASN A 33 -3.37 -3.92 -3.38
N ALA A 34 -4.03 -3.01 -4.10
CA ALA A 34 -5.50 -2.92 -4.09
C ALA A 34 -6.17 -4.22 -4.55
N VAL A 35 -5.63 -4.91 -5.56
CA VAL A 35 -6.15 -6.21 -6.03
C VAL A 35 -5.94 -7.31 -4.98
N VAL A 36 -4.75 -7.38 -4.38
CA VAL A 36 -4.44 -8.39 -3.36
C VAL A 36 -5.35 -8.25 -2.14
N VAL A 37 -5.53 -7.03 -1.63
CA VAL A 37 -6.40 -6.80 -0.47
C VAL A 37 -7.88 -6.94 -0.84
N LEU A 38 -8.28 -6.69 -2.10
CA LEU A 38 -9.62 -7.05 -2.57
C LEU A 38 -9.84 -8.58 -2.52
N GLY A 39 -8.83 -9.37 -2.90
CA GLY A 39 -8.86 -10.83 -2.77
C GLY A 39 -9.02 -11.29 -1.31
N SER A 40 -8.29 -10.68 -0.37
CA SER A 40 -8.45 -10.92 1.06
C SER A 40 -9.88 -10.64 1.54
N ALA A 41 -10.47 -9.51 1.11
CA ALA A 41 -11.84 -9.15 1.44
C ALA A 41 -12.86 -10.14 0.85
N ALA A 42 -12.65 -10.60 -0.39
CA ALA A 42 -13.52 -11.60 -1.02
C ALA A 42 -13.52 -12.92 -0.22
N LEU A 43 -12.35 -13.39 0.22
CA LEU A 43 -12.27 -14.61 1.03
C LEU A 43 -12.98 -14.47 2.38
N LEU A 44 -12.90 -13.31 3.03
CA LEU A 44 -13.64 -13.05 4.27
C LEU A 44 -15.15 -13.00 4.04
N ALA A 45 -15.60 -12.41 2.93
CA ALA A 45 -17.01 -12.42 2.54
C ALA A 45 -17.50 -13.85 2.31
N THR A 46 -16.73 -14.68 1.60
CA THR A 46 -17.04 -16.10 1.43
C THR A 46 -17.07 -16.84 2.77
N ALA A 47 -16.11 -16.59 3.67
CA ALA A 47 -16.09 -17.20 5.00
C ALA A 47 -17.34 -16.85 5.81
N ALA A 48 -17.80 -15.59 5.73
CA ALA A 48 -19.03 -15.14 6.37
C ALA A 48 -20.27 -15.84 5.80
N GLU A 49 -20.34 -16.02 4.48
CA GLU A 49 -21.45 -16.74 3.83
C GLU A 49 -21.48 -18.23 4.22
N VAL A 50 -20.33 -18.89 4.28
CA VAL A 50 -20.21 -20.30 4.73
C VAL A 50 -20.60 -20.44 6.20
N ALA A 51 -20.27 -19.45 7.05
CA ALA A 51 -20.65 -19.45 8.46
C ALA A 51 -22.18 -19.26 8.65
N ASP A 52 -22.81 -18.40 7.84
CA ASP A 52 -24.26 -18.16 7.87
C ASP A 52 -25.06 -19.33 7.30
N ARG A 53 -24.54 -19.98 6.25
CA ARG A 53 -25.18 -21.11 5.57
C ARG A 53 -24.20 -22.30 5.48
N PRO A 54 -24.03 -23.04 6.59
CA PRO A 54 -23.05 -24.13 6.64
C PRO A 54 -23.33 -25.24 5.62
N PHE A 55 -22.27 -25.70 4.98
CA PHE A 55 -22.26 -26.91 4.18
C PHE A 55 -20.94 -27.66 4.40
N GLY A 56 -20.97 -28.99 4.32
CA GLY A 56 -19.80 -29.83 4.58
C GLY A 56 -19.17 -29.55 5.94
N ASP A 57 -17.84 -29.60 6.01
CA ASP A 57 -17.08 -29.16 7.18
C ASP A 57 -16.87 -27.63 7.14
N ALA A 58 -17.92 -26.90 7.53
CA ALA A 58 -17.96 -25.45 7.50
C ALA A 58 -16.91 -24.81 8.41
N ALA A 59 -16.66 -25.38 9.60
CA ALA A 59 -15.70 -24.83 10.56
C ALA A 59 -14.27 -24.82 10.00
N THR A 60 -13.81 -25.95 9.45
CA THR A 60 -12.49 -26.03 8.80
C THR A 60 -12.41 -25.12 7.58
N THR A 61 -13.48 -25.03 6.79
CA THR A 61 -13.55 -24.17 5.60
C THR A 61 -13.42 -22.69 5.96
N VAL A 62 -14.18 -22.22 6.95
CA VAL A 62 -14.12 -20.84 7.46
C VAL A 62 -12.71 -20.52 7.98
N GLN A 63 -12.11 -21.43 8.76
CA GLN A 63 -10.77 -21.24 9.29
C GLN A 63 -9.71 -21.14 8.17
N LEU A 64 -9.79 -21.99 7.14
CA LEU A 64 -8.89 -21.93 6.00
C LEU A 64 -9.02 -20.61 5.25
N LEU A 65 -10.25 -20.18 4.93
CA LEU A 65 -10.52 -18.92 4.24
C LEU A 65 -9.99 -17.72 5.04
N TYR A 66 -10.16 -17.73 6.37
CA TYR A 66 -9.63 -16.70 7.25
C TYR A 66 -8.10 -16.64 7.22
N LEU A 67 -7.41 -17.78 7.31
CA LEU A 67 -5.95 -17.84 7.24
C LEU A 67 -5.42 -17.36 5.88
N VAL A 68 -6.00 -17.83 4.77
CA VAL A 68 -5.58 -17.39 3.44
C VAL A 68 -5.83 -15.89 3.26
N SER A 69 -6.94 -15.37 3.77
CA SER A 69 -7.20 -13.92 3.78
C SER A 69 -6.14 -13.14 4.55
N GLY A 70 -5.75 -13.61 5.74
CA GLY A 70 -4.67 -13.00 6.52
C GLY A 70 -3.33 -13.00 5.78
N HIS A 71 -2.99 -14.10 5.10
CA HIS A 71 -1.78 -14.16 4.28
C HIS A 71 -1.84 -13.23 3.05
N LEU A 72 -2.99 -13.06 2.42
CA LEU A 72 -3.18 -12.06 1.37
C LEU A 72 -3.01 -10.64 1.91
N TRP A 73 -3.49 -10.34 3.12
CA TRP A 73 -3.26 -9.04 3.76
C TRP A 73 -1.76 -8.75 3.94
N THR A 74 -1.01 -9.71 4.47
CA THR A 74 0.46 -9.61 4.62
C THR A 74 1.14 -9.42 3.26
N ALA A 75 0.73 -10.17 2.23
CA ALA A 75 1.26 -10.01 0.88
C ALA A 75 0.96 -8.63 0.28
N GLY A 76 -0.26 -8.10 0.48
CA GLY A 76 -0.64 -6.74 0.09
C GLY A 76 0.26 -5.69 0.74
N GLY A 77 0.61 -5.91 2.01
CA GLY A 77 1.57 -5.11 2.74
C GLY A 77 2.92 -4.93 2.03
N ILE A 78 3.46 -5.97 1.41
CA ILE A 78 4.72 -5.87 0.66
C ILE A 78 4.59 -4.85 -0.47
N PHE A 79 3.50 -4.93 -1.25
CA PHE A 79 3.24 -4.00 -2.34
C PHE A 79 2.95 -2.58 -1.85
N PHE A 80 2.32 -2.44 -0.68
CA PHE A 80 2.19 -1.16 -0.02
C PHE A 80 3.57 -0.56 0.31
N GLY A 81 4.48 -1.32 0.92
CA GLY A 81 5.86 -0.88 1.15
C GLY A 81 6.58 -0.48 -0.14
N LEU A 82 6.47 -1.33 -1.17
CA LEU A 82 7.10 -1.10 -2.47
C LEU A 82 6.56 0.15 -3.18
N TRP A 83 5.33 0.61 -2.90
CA TRP A 83 4.82 1.86 -3.49
C TRP A 83 5.50 3.12 -2.92
N LEU A 84 6.07 3.04 -1.70
CA LEU A 84 6.66 4.20 -1.01
C LEU A 84 8.03 4.53 -1.58
N ILE A 85 8.75 3.51 -2.06
CA ILE A 85 10.07 3.65 -2.66
C ILE A 85 10.03 4.56 -3.91
N PRO A 86 9.22 4.27 -4.95
CA PRO A 86 9.11 5.15 -6.11
C PRO A 86 8.48 6.49 -5.74
N MET A 87 7.61 6.54 -4.74
CA MET A 87 7.06 7.81 -4.23
C MET A 87 8.15 8.71 -3.66
N GLY A 88 9.04 8.17 -2.82
CA GLY A 88 10.19 8.90 -2.31
C GLY A 88 11.20 9.27 -3.40
N GLN A 89 11.43 8.40 -4.38
CA GLN A 89 12.24 8.72 -5.56
C GLN A 89 11.64 9.86 -6.38
N ALA A 90 10.31 9.90 -6.55
CA ALA A 90 9.62 11.00 -7.23
C ALA A 90 9.80 12.33 -6.47
N VAL A 91 9.74 12.32 -5.14
CA VAL A 91 10.05 13.50 -4.32
C VAL A 91 11.49 13.99 -4.54
N LEU A 92 12.46 13.07 -4.53
CA LEU A 92 13.88 13.41 -4.69
C LEU A 92 14.24 13.89 -6.09
N THR A 93 13.56 13.38 -7.12
CA THR A 93 13.80 13.74 -8.53
C THR A 93 13.10 15.04 -8.93
N THR A 94 11.84 15.23 -8.52
CA THR A 94 11.06 16.42 -8.90
C THR A 94 11.42 17.67 -8.12
N GLY A 95 11.91 17.53 -6.88
CA GLY A 95 12.24 18.65 -5.99
C GLY A 95 11.03 19.46 -5.49
N TRP A 96 9.80 18.98 -5.72
CA TRP A 96 8.56 19.66 -5.31
C TRP A 96 8.30 19.63 -3.80
N MET A 97 8.94 18.69 -3.12
CA MET A 97 8.78 18.42 -1.70
C MET A 97 10.16 18.35 -1.02
N PRO A 98 10.24 18.57 0.31
CA PRO A 98 11.51 18.55 1.02
C PRO A 98 12.23 17.20 0.90
N ARG A 99 13.54 17.21 0.63
CA ARG A 99 14.35 16.00 0.45
C ARG A 99 14.25 14.99 1.61
N PRO A 100 14.19 15.40 2.90
CA PRO A 100 13.99 14.47 4.01
C PRO A 100 12.74 13.59 3.86
N LEU A 101 11.64 14.14 3.32
CA LEU A 101 10.42 13.37 3.08
C LEU A 101 10.67 12.20 2.12
N GLY A 102 11.41 12.45 1.04
CA GLY A 102 11.73 11.40 0.07
C GLY A 102 12.51 10.24 0.69
N TRP A 103 13.47 10.53 1.57
CA TRP A 103 14.23 9.50 2.28
C TRP A 103 13.40 8.75 3.32
N ILE A 104 12.53 9.45 4.06
CA ILE A 104 11.62 8.82 5.02
C ILE A 104 10.68 7.85 4.31
N LEU A 105 10.15 8.22 3.14
CA LEU A 105 9.30 7.34 2.33
C LEU A 105 10.06 6.11 1.85
N ILE A 106 11.28 6.27 1.34
CA ILE A 106 12.11 5.13 0.90
C ILE A 106 12.42 4.20 2.08
N ALA A 107 12.86 4.76 3.22
CA ALA A 107 13.15 4.00 4.43
C ALA A 107 11.90 3.27 4.96
N GLY A 108 10.75 3.94 4.94
CA GLY A 108 9.46 3.35 5.29
C GLY A 108 9.06 2.22 4.36
N GLY A 109 9.24 2.39 3.05
CA GLY A 109 8.97 1.34 2.07
C GLY A 109 9.82 0.09 2.25
N VAL A 110 11.12 0.28 2.51
CA VAL A 110 12.03 -0.83 2.84
C VAL A 110 11.63 -1.49 4.16
N GLY A 111 11.34 -0.71 5.21
CA GLY A 111 10.89 -1.23 6.50
C GLY A 111 9.65 -2.09 6.37
N TYR A 112 8.66 -1.62 5.61
CA TYR A 112 7.41 -2.34 5.37
C TYR A 112 7.60 -3.62 4.53
N ALA A 113 8.51 -3.60 3.55
CA ALA A 113 8.85 -4.82 2.80
C ALA A 113 9.54 -5.86 3.70
N VAL A 114 10.42 -5.41 4.60
CA VAL A 114 11.11 -6.28 5.57
C VAL A 114 10.15 -6.82 6.63
N SER A 115 9.12 -6.06 7.03
CA SER A 115 8.16 -6.47 8.06
C SER A 115 7.34 -7.70 7.66
N ALA A 116 7.25 -8.01 6.37
CA ALA A 116 6.64 -9.24 5.88
C ALA A 116 7.46 -10.50 6.22
N PHE A 117 8.76 -10.35 6.46
CA PHE A 117 9.67 -11.44 6.82
C PHE A 117 10.06 -11.41 8.30
N VAL A 118 10.03 -10.23 8.92
CA VAL A 118 10.40 -10.03 10.32
C VAL A 118 9.26 -9.28 11.03
N PRO A 119 8.49 -9.95 11.90
CA PRO A 119 7.36 -9.31 12.57
C PRO A 119 7.85 -8.22 13.53
N SER A 120 7.67 -6.97 13.14
CA SER A 120 8.01 -5.80 13.96
C SER A 120 7.22 -4.58 13.50
N ASP A 121 6.36 -4.08 14.38
CA ASP A 121 5.55 -2.88 14.13
C ASP A 121 6.41 -1.62 14.02
N LEU A 122 7.62 -1.63 14.57
CA LEU A 122 8.57 -0.51 14.51
C LEU A 122 9.04 -0.24 13.07
N LEU A 123 9.04 -1.26 12.20
CA LEU A 123 9.47 -1.12 10.81
C LEU A 123 8.50 -0.30 9.96
N ALA A 124 7.23 -0.22 10.37
CA ALA A 124 6.20 0.57 9.68
C ALA A 124 6.17 2.04 10.13
N VAL A 125 6.81 2.41 11.24
CA VAL A 125 6.77 3.77 11.79
C VAL A 125 7.28 4.83 10.78
N PRO A 126 8.41 4.63 10.07
CA PRO A 126 8.87 5.61 9.09
C PRO A 126 7.91 5.76 7.91
N ALA A 127 7.23 4.69 7.51
CA ALA A 127 6.20 4.74 6.46
C ALA A 127 5.06 5.68 6.87
N SER A 128 4.49 5.47 8.05
CA SER A 128 3.41 6.31 8.57
C SER A 128 3.82 7.79 8.62
N ILE A 129 5.01 8.10 9.13
CA ILE A 129 5.52 9.48 9.19
C ILE A 129 5.61 10.09 7.79
N GLY A 130 6.16 9.35 6.82
CA GLY A 130 6.31 9.81 5.44
C GLY A 130 4.96 10.07 4.77
N GLU A 131 4.00 9.17 4.95
CA GLU A 131 2.66 9.30 4.36
C GLU A 131 1.89 10.48 4.93
N PHE A 132 1.84 10.63 6.26
CA PHE A 132 1.19 11.76 6.89
C PHE A 132 1.82 13.09 6.48
N TRP A 133 3.15 13.14 6.37
CA TRP A 133 3.84 14.33 5.91
C TRP A 133 3.54 14.62 4.43
N MET A 134 3.55 13.62 3.55
CA MET A 134 3.23 13.83 2.14
C MET A 134 1.79 14.34 1.95
N VAL A 135 0.81 13.69 2.58
CA VAL A 135 -0.59 14.12 2.49
C VAL A 135 -0.75 15.53 3.08
N GLY A 136 -0.17 15.80 4.25
CA GLY A 136 -0.20 17.13 4.86
C GLY A 136 0.41 18.20 3.96
N TYR A 137 1.54 17.90 3.30
CA TYR A 137 2.17 18.82 2.36
C TYR A 137 1.27 19.13 1.16
N LEU A 138 0.66 18.09 0.58
CA LEU A 138 -0.27 18.23 -0.56
C LEU A 138 -1.51 19.04 -0.20
N LEU A 139 -2.04 18.87 1.00
CA LEU A 139 -3.23 19.62 1.46
C LEU A 139 -2.91 21.09 1.76
N VAL A 140 -1.73 21.40 2.31
CA VAL A 140 -1.39 22.77 2.75
C VAL A 140 -0.77 23.61 1.64
N LYS A 141 0.23 23.07 0.92
CA LYS A 141 0.97 23.83 -0.10
C LYS A 141 0.49 23.55 -1.53
N GLY A 142 -0.17 22.41 -1.74
CA GLY A 142 -0.41 21.89 -3.07
C GLY A 142 0.91 21.60 -3.81
N VAL A 143 0.78 21.21 -5.07
CA VAL A 143 1.91 21.13 -6.00
C VAL A 143 1.58 22.01 -7.18
N ARG A 144 2.42 23.01 -7.45
CA ARG A 144 2.34 23.76 -8.70
C ARG A 144 3.18 23.03 -9.73
N ASN A 145 2.49 22.42 -10.69
CA ASN A 145 3.10 21.97 -11.96
C ASN A 145 3.56 23.18 -12.76
#